data_AF-A0A8K0JZB7-F1
#
_entry.id   AF-A0A8K0JZB7-F1
#
_cell.length_a   1.000
_cell.length_b   1.000
_cell.length_c   1.000
_cell.angle_alpha   90.00
_cell.angle_beta   90.00
_cell.angle_gamma   90.00
#
_symmetry.space_group_name_H-M   'P 1'
#
loop_
_entity.id
_entity.type
_entity.pdbx_description
1 polymer ?
#
loop_
_entity_poly.entity_id
_entity_poly.type
_entity_poly.pdbx_seq_one_letter_code
_entity_poly.pdbx_strand_id
1 'polypeptide(L)'
;MFSKQEQRSWIKIECARGRTARQCHQEACGDSALPYRTVARWVKAFNEGQQTVADMHRAGRPSVSEEVHTVAALVDIDRSQTIRELAHETGLAHTTVLRILKERLGMRKIASRWVPHELTEMQKWMRYDAAQTHLDRYESEGEAFLRRIVTLDGPHRTSQN
;
A
#
# COMPACT_ATOMS: atom_id res chain seq x y z
N MET A 1 -21.97 19.75 -24.00
CA MET A 1 -21.60 20.72 -22.95
C MET A 1 -20.16 20.45 -22.57
N PHE A 2 -19.26 21.43 -22.66
CA PHE A 2 -17.83 21.22 -22.40
C PHE A 2 -17.56 21.09 -20.91
N SER A 3 -16.80 20.08 -20.53
CA SER A 3 -16.30 19.88 -19.17
C SER A 3 -15.38 21.04 -18.74
N LYS A 4 -15.24 21.22 -17.42
CA LYS A 4 -14.33 22.25 -16.87
C LYS A 4 -12.89 22.05 -17.33
N GLN A 5 -12.47 20.81 -17.60
CA GLN A 5 -11.13 20.50 -18.04
C GLN A 5 -10.92 20.86 -19.52
N GLU A 6 -11.89 20.56 -20.39
CA GLU A 6 -11.87 20.98 -21.80
C GLU A 6 -11.83 22.50 -21.94
N GLN A 7 -12.63 23.22 -21.15
CA GLN A 7 -12.62 24.69 -21.14
C GLN A 7 -11.25 25.27 -20.70
N ARG A 8 -10.59 24.65 -19.71
CA ARG A 8 -9.24 25.05 -19.29
C ARG A 8 -8.18 24.72 -20.33
N SER A 9 -8.31 23.59 -21.05
CA SER A 9 -7.42 23.23 -22.15
C SER A 9 -7.51 24.26 -23.28
N TRP A 10 -8.72 24.69 -23.61
CA TRP A 10 -8.94 25.76 -24.57
C TRP A 10 -8.32 27.09 -24.09
N ILE A 11 -8.55 27.49 -22.83
CA ILE A 11 -7.91 28.69 -22.25
C ILE A 11 -6.38 28.62 -22.34
N LYS A 12 -5.77 27.45 -22.13
CA LYS A 12 -4.31 27.26 -22.26
C LYS A 12 -3.82 27.56 -23.67
N ILE A 13 -4.51 27.05 -24.68
CA ILE A 13 -4.18 27.27 -26.10
C ILE A 13 -4.31 28.76 -26.45
N GLU A 14 -5.39 29.41 -26.00
CA GLU A 14 -5.62 30.83 -26.26
C GLU A 14 -4.63 31.75 -25.53
N CYS A 15 -4.21 31.36 -24.33
CA CYS A 15 -3.15 32.05 -23.59
C CYS A 15 -1.81 31.97 -24.34
N ALA A 16 -1.48 30.82 -24.93
CA ALA A 16 -0.29 30.64 -25.76
C ALA A 16 -0.35 31.45 -27.07
N ARG A 17 -1.56 31.78 -27.55
CA ARG A 17 -1.80 32.71 -28.68
C ARG A 17 -1.72 34.18 -28.28
N GLY A 18 -1.38 34.49 -27.03
CA GLY A 18 -1.24 35.86 -26.51
C GLY A 18 -2.56 36.53 -26.15
N ARG A 19 -3.66 35.77 -26.02
CA ARG A 19 -4.96 36.34 -25.66
C ARG A 19 -5.09 36.62 -24.16
N THR A 20 -5.80 37.70 -23.86
CA THR A 20 -6.07 38.13 -22.49
C THR A 20 -7.25 37.39 -21.87
N ALA A 21 -7.33 37.36 -20.53
CA ALA A 21 -8.44 36.73 -19.81
C ALA A 21 -9.83 37.27 -20.21
N ARG A 22 -9.91 38.54 -20.60
CA ARG A 22 -11.14 39.18 -21.05
C ARG A 22 -11.59 38.65 -22.41
N GLN A 23 -10.66 38.50 -23.36
CA GLN A 23 -10.92 37.90 -24.67
C GLN A 23 -11.31 36.43 -24.52
N CYS A 24 -10.57 35.67 -23.71
CA CYS A 24 -10.89 34.26 -23.45
C CYS A 24 -12.27 34.10 -22.80
N HIS A 25 -12.71 35.00 -21.91
CA HIS A 25 -14.02 34.90 -21.28
C HIS A 25 -15.17 35.31 -22.22
N GLN A 26 -14.97 36.31 -23.08
CA GLN A 26 -15.96 36.74 -24.06
C GLN A 26 -16.18 35.72 -25.18
N GLU A 27 -15.13 35.01 -25.58
CA GLU A 27 -15.18 33.98 -26.62
C GLU A 27 -15.47 32.57 -26.07
N ALA A 28 -15.55 32.41 -24.74
CA ALA A 28 -15.92 31.14 -24.13
C ALA A 28 -17.38 30.77 -24.44
N CYS A 29 -17.68 29.46 -24.39
CA CYS A 29 -18.94 28.87 -24.85
C CYS A 29 -20.20 29.24 -24.02
N GLY A 30 -20.64 30.50 -24.13
CA GLY A 30 -21.94 31.00 -23.66
C GLY A 30 -22.23 30.72 -22.18
N ASP A 31 -23.47 30.35 -21.86
CA ASP A 31 -23.96 30.10 -20.49
C ASP A 31 -23.24 28.96 -19.74
N SER A 32 -22.47 28.14 -20.47
CA SER A 32 -21.67 27.05 -19.89
C SER A 32 -20.22 27.43 -19.59
N ALA A 33 -19.83 28.69 -19.84
CA ALA A 33 -18.48 29.18 -19.66
C ALA A 33 -18.08 29.27 -18.18
N LEU A 34 -16.79 29.03 -17.91
CA LEU A 34 -16.20 29.31 -16.60
C LEU A 34 -16.38 30.79 -16.23
N PRO A 35 -16.68 31.11 -14.95
CA PRO A 35 -16.77 32.48 -14.49
C PRO A 35 -15.47 33.24 -14.76
N TYR A 36 -15.56 34.53 -15.09
CA TYR A 36 -14.41 35.38 -15.40
C TYR A 36 -13.25 35.24 -14.40
N ARG A 37 -13.55 35.21 -13.10
CA ARG A 37 -12.56 35.03 -12.03
C ARG A 37 -11.73 33.75 -12.18
N THR A 38 -12.37 32.67 -12.62
CA THR A 38 -11.71 31.38 -12.86
C THR A 38 -10.85 31.46 -14.12
N VAL A 39 -11.35 32.07 -15.20
CA VAL A 39 -10.60 32.29 -16.45
C VAL A 39 -9.35 33.14 -16.19
N ALA A 40 -9.49 34.26 -15.48
CA ALA A 40 -8.37 35.14 -15.14
C ALA A 40 -7.30 34.44 -14.30
N ARG A 41 -7.70 33.59 -13.34
CA ARG A 41 -6.76 32.79 -12.55
C ARG A 41 -5.98 31.81 -13.41
N TRP A 42 -6.64 31.13 -14.35
CA TRP A 42 -5.98 30.17 -15.25
C TRP A 42 -5.07 30.85 -16.26
N VAL A 43 -5.49 31.96 -16.87
CA VAL A 43 -4.64 32.76 -17.76
C VAL A 43 -3.40 33.25 -17.04
N LYS A 44 -3.54 33.75 -15.79
CA LYS A 44 -2.39 34.13 -14.96
C LYS A 44 -1.45 32.94 -14.73
N ALA A 45 -1.99 31.80 -14.29
CA ALA A 45 -1.19 30.59 -14.03
C ALA A 45 -0.45 30.08 -15.28
N PHE A 46 -1.08 30.13 -16.45
CA PHE A 46 -0.44 29.73 -17.71
C PHE A 46 0.65 30.72 -18.14
N ASN A 47 0.44 32.02 -17.95
CA ASN A 47 1.49 33.02 -18.16
C ASN A 47 2.67 32.87 -17.18
N GLU A 48 2.42 32.35 -15.97
CA GLU A 48 3.43 32.01 -14.97
C GLU A 48 4.11 30.65 -15.21
N GLY A 49 3.81 29.98 -16.34
CA GLY A 49 4.49 28.76 -16.77
C GLY A 49 3.82 27.45 -16.36
N GLN A 50 2.61 27.48 -15.80
CA GLN A 50 1.88 26.26 -15.47
C GLN A 50 1.52 25.47 -16.74
N GLN A 51 1.89 24.18 -16.79
CA GLN A 51 1.61 23.32 -17.96
C GLN A 51 0.40 22.40 -17.77
N THR A 52 -0.04 22.18 -16.53
CA THR A 52 -1.10 21.24 -16.21
C THR A 52 -2.47 21.93 -16.19
N VAL A 53 -3.45 21.27 -16.81
CA VAL A 53 -4.86 21.72 -16.87
C VAL A 53 -5.71 21.14 -15.72
N ALA A 54 -5.17 20.10 -15.07
CA ALA A 54 -5.75 19.45 -13.90
C ALA A 54 -5.69 20.38 -12.68
N ASP A 55 -6.62 20.18 -11.74
CA ASP A 55 -6.48 20.79 -10.42
C ASP A 55 -5.15 20.33 -9.79
N MET A 56 -4.39 21.26 -9.21
CA MET A 56 -3.23 20.89 -8.39
C MET A 56 -3.70 20.07 -7.19
N HIS A 57 -2.80 19.21 -6.69
CA HIS A 57 -3.06 18.42 -5.48
C HIS A 57 -3.49 19.37 -4.36
N ARG A 58 -4.70 19.18 -3.85
CA ARG A 58 -5.25 20.10 -2.84
C ARG A 58 -4.61 19.73 -1.51
N ALA A 59 -4.04 20.71 -0.82
CA ALA A 59 -3.73 20.55 0.59
C ALA A 59 -5.06 20.26 1.33
N GLY A 60 -5.24 19.01 1.71
CA GLY A 60 -6.47 18.46 2.25
C GLY A 60 -6.22 17.06 2.78
N ARG A 61 -7.25 16.45 3.37
CA ARG A 61 -7.15 15.08 3.88
C ARG A 61 -6.72 14.14 2.73
N PRO A 62 -5.73 13.25 2.94
CA PRO A 62 -5.35 12.24 1.96
C PRO A 62 -6.58 11.47 1.49
N SER A 63 -6.57 11.08 0.21
CA SER A 63 -7.66 10.26 -0.29
C SER A 63 -7.69 8.92 0.45
N VAL A 64 -8.88 8.31 0.55
CA VAL A 64 -9.02 6.97 1.15
C VAL A 64 -8.09 5.95 0.47
N SER A 65 -7.81 6.13 -0.82
CA SER A 65 -6.86 5.27 -1.56
C SER A 65 -5.43 5.45 -1.09
N GLU A 66 -5.00 6.70 -0.83
CA GLU A 66 -3.66 6.99 -0.30
C GLU A 66 -3.53 6.47 1.14
N GLU A 67 -4.55 6.65 2.00
CA GLU A 67 -4.57 6.11 3.36
C GLU A 67 -4.46 4.57 3.38
N VAL A 68 -5.15 3.88 2.46
CA VAL A 68 -5.07 2.41 2.34
C VAL A 68 -3.68 1.99 1.88
N HIS A 69 -3.10 2.68 0.90
CA HIS A 69 -1.79 2.34 0.36
C HIS A 69 -0.67 2.53 1.38
N THR A 70 -0.71 3.60 2.18
CA THR A 70 0.29 3.85 3.23
C THR A 70 0.23 2.79 4.33
N VAL A 71 -0.97 2.44 4.80
CA VAL A 71 -1.14 1.37 5.79
C VAL A 71 -0.67 0.02 5.23
N ALA A 72 -0.99 -0.29 3.97
CA ALA A 72 -0.57 -1.53 3.32
C ALA A 72 0.96 -1.64 3.24
N ALA A 73 1.64 -0.55 2.84
CA ALA A 73 3.10 -0.53 2.72
C ALA A 73 3.80 -0.78 4.07
N LEU A 74 3.30 -0.19 5.17
CA LEU A 74 3.85 -0.41 6.50
C LEU A 74 3.68 -1.87 6.95
N VAL A 75 2.49 -2.44 6.72
CA VAL A 75 2.20 -3.83 7.07
C VAL A 75 3.04 -4.81 6.24
N ASP A 76 3.38 -4.49 5.00
CA ASP A 76 4.26 -5.32 4.18
C ASP A 76 5.72 -5.30 4.67
N ILE A 77 6.16 -4.20 5.30
CA ILE A 77 7.47 -4.12 5.95
C ILE A 77 7.48 -4.97 7.22
N ASP A 78 6.49 -4.80 8.09
CA ASP A 78 6.37 -5.57 9.32
C ASP A 78 4.91 -5.88 9.68
N ARG A 79 4.53 -7.15 9.48
CA ARG A 79 3.19 -7.66 9.77
C ARG A 79 2.90 -7.80 11.27
N SER A 80 3.89 -7.62 12.12
CA SER A 80 3.75 -7.69 13.58
C SER A 80 3.37 -6.35 14.22
N GLN A 81 3.44 -5.25 13.47
CA GLN A 81 3.06 -3.92 13.96
C GLN A 81 1.63 -3.88 14.51
N THR A 82 1.49 -3.16 15.61
CA THR A 82 0.21 -2.92 16.27
C THR A 82 -0.55 -1.79 15.58
N ILE A 83 -1.87 -1.78 15.77
CA ILE A 83 -2.74 -0.67 15.33
C ILE A 83 -2.29 0.68 15.94
N ARG A 84 -1.60 0.66 17.08
CA ARG A 84 -1.10 1.89 17.72
C ARG A 84 0.12 2.44 16.98
N GLU A 85 1.08 1.59 16.64
CA GLU A 85 2.27 1.97 15.86
C GLU A 85 1.85 2.45 14.47
N LEU A 86 1.00 1.68 13.77
CA LEU A 86 0.48 2.07 12.46
C LEU A 86 -0.26 3.41 12.48
N ALA A 87 -1.08 3.67 13.51
CA ALA A 87 -1.76 4.96 13.66
C ALA A 87 -0.78 6.11 13.92
N HIS A 88 0.28 5.87 14.69
CA HIS A 88 1.31 6.86 14.95
C HIS A 88 2.09 7.20 13.68
N GLU A 89 2.51 6.19 12.92
CA GLU A 89 3.29 6.34 11.69
C GLU A 89 2.49 6.99 10.56
N THR A 90 1.20 6.66 10.43
CA THR A 90 0.33 7.22 9.37
C THR A 90 -0.36 8.52 9.76
N GLY A 91 -0.35 8.91 11.04
CA GLY A 91 -1.13 10.03 11.56
C GLY A 91 -2.65 9.81 11.53
N LEU A 92 -3.10 8.57 11.28
CA LEU A 92 -4.52 8.21 11.20
C LEU A 92 -5.07 7.86 12.59
N ALA A 93 -6.37 8.06 12.76
CA ALA A 93 -7.06 7.54 13.94
C ALA A 93 -7.00 6.00 13.98
N HIS A 94 -6.84 5.43 15.18
CA HIS A 94 -6.77 3.97 15.36
C HIS A 94 -7.97 3.22 14.74
N THR A 95 -9.16 3.81 14.79
CA THR A 95 -10.38 3.24 14.19
C THR A 95 -10.30 3.18 12.67
N THR A 96 -9.69 4.19 12.03
CA THR A 96 -9.45 4.22 10.59
C THR A 96 -8.46 3.12 10.19
N VAL A 97 -7.35 2.98 10.91
CA VAL A 97 -6.36 1.92 10.66
C VAL A 97 -6.99 0.54 10.80
N LEU A 98 -7.74 0.31 11.89
CA LEU A 98 -8.46 -0.96 12.12
C LEU A 98 -9.42 -1.28 10.97
N ARG A 99 -10.16 -0.27 10.49
CA ARG A 99 -11.08 -0.41 9.36
C ARG A 99 -10.35 -0.74 8.06
N ILE A 100 -9.24 -0.06 7.78
CA ILE A 100 -8.42 -0.33 6.60
C ILE A 100 -7.92 -1.78 6.63
N LEU A 101 -7.32 -2.21 7.74
CA LEU A 101 -6.81 -3.57 7.91
C LEU A 101 -7.90 -4.61 7.69
N LYS A 102 -9.08 -4.46 8.30
CA LYS A 102 -10.16 -5.45 8.22
C LYS A 102 -10.95 -5.41 6.92
N GLU A 103 -11.43 -4.23 6.52
CA GLU A 103 -12.43 -4.10 5.45
C GLU A 103 -11.80 -3.84 4.08
N ARG A 104 -10.64 -3.18 4.03
CA ARG A 104 -9.98 -2.84 2.77
C ARG A 104 -8.90 -3.85 2.39
N LEU A 105 -8.12 -4.30 3.38
CA LEU A 105 -7.04 -5.26 3.19
C LEU A 105 -7.44 -6.71 3.54
N GLY A 106 -8.63 -6.92 4.11
CA GLY A 106 -9.13 -8.27 4.42
C GLY A 106 -8.33 -9.00 5.50
N MET A 107 -7.58 -8.28 6.33
CA MET A 107 -6.66 -8.86 7.30
C MET A 107 -7.36 -9.20 8.62
N ARG A 108 -6.84 -10.24 9.27
CA ARG A 108 -7.23 -10.62 10.63
C ARG A 108 -5.99 -10.78 11.49
N LYS A 109 -6.12 -10.48 12.78
CA LYS A 109 -5.05 -10.75 13.75
C LYS A 109 -4.91 -12.26 13.93
N ILE A 110 -3.69 -12.76 13.77
CA ILE A 110 -3.31 -14.13 14.09
C ILE A 110 -2.23 -14.05 15.17
N ALA A 111 -2.39 -14.84 16.24
CA ALA A 111 -1.36 -14.91 17.27
C ALA A 111 -0.12 -15.62 16.75
N SER A 112 1.06 -15.12 17.09
CA SER A 112 2.33 -15.78 16.77
C SER A 112 2.36 -17.19 17.36
N ARG A 113 2.91 -18.13 16.61
CA ARG A 113 3.13 -19.50 17.09
C ARG A 113 4.41 -19.54 17.91
N TRP A 114 4.39 -20.28 19.02
CA TRP A 114 5.59 -20.52 19.80
C TRP A 114 6.55 -21.41 19.01
N VAL A 115 7.82 -21.01 18.93
CA VAL A 115 8.89 -21.77 18.29
C VAL A 115 9.85 -22.22 19.38
N PRO A 116 10.16 -23.53 19.49
CA PRO A 116 10.92 -24.04 20.62
C PRO A 116 12.32 -23.44 20.81
N HIS A 117 13.01 -23.16 19.70
CA HIS A 117 14.37 -22.68 19.71
C HIS A 117 14.57 -21.69 18.55
N GLU A 118 15.38 -20.67 18.79
CA GLU A 118 15.90 -19.81 17.73
C GLU A 118 17.10 -20.50 17.08
N LEU A 119 16.93 -20.95 15.84
CA LEU A 119 17.95 -21.73 15.13
C LEU A 119 18.96 -20.81 14.45
N THR A 120 20.24 -21.15 14.57
CA THR A 120 21.31 -20.54 13.76
C THR A 120 21.20 -20.95 12.30
N GLU A 121 21.78 -20.18 11.38
CA GLU A 121 21.80 -20.53 9.95
C GLU A 121 22.40 -21.92 9.69
N MET A 122 23.49 -22.25 10.41
CA MET A 122 24.09 -23.59 10.34
C MET A 122 23.12 -24.69 10.79
N GLN A 123 22.40 -24.47 11.89
CA GLN A 123 21.39 -25.43 12.37
C GLN A 123 20.23 -25.60 11.38
N LYS A 124 19.78 -24.51 10.73
CA LYS A 124 18.77 -24.58 9.66
C LYS A 124 19.26 -25.42 8.49
N TRP A 125 20.50 -25.21 8.07
CA TRP A 125 21.10 -25.94 6.94
C TRP A 125 21.23 -27.43 7.24
N MET A 126 21.75 -27.80 8.41
CA MET A 126 21.85 -29.21 8.83
C MET A 126 20.48 -29.89 8.89
N ARG A 127 19.45 -29.19 9.36
CA ARG A 127 18.08 -29.72 9.39
C ARG A 127 17.50 -29.90 8.00
N TYR A 128 17.74 -28.95 7.09
CA TYR A 128 17.31 -29.02 5.70
C TYR A 128 17.97 -30.22 4.99
N ASP A 129 19.29 -30.36 5.12
CA ASP A 129 20.07 -31.44 4.51
C ASP A 129 19.64 -32.83 5.01
N ALA A 130 19.44 -32.98 6.32
CA ALA A 130 18.92 -34.21 6.91
C ALA A 130 17.49 -34.53 6.41
N ALA A 131 16.61 -33.52 6.35
CA ALA A 131 15.25 -33.70 5.86
C ALA A 131 15.23 -34.08 4.37
N GLN A 132 16.08 -33.47 3.55
CA GLN A 132 16.22 -33.80 2.14
C GLN A 132 16.72 -35.23 1.95
N THR A 133 17.76 -35.63 2.69
CA THR A 133 18.26 -37.01 2.69
C THR A 133 17.16 -38.03 3.07
N HIS A 134 16.32 -37.71 4.06
CA HIS A 134 15.20 -38.57 4.44
C HIS A 134 14.09 -38.60 3.38
N LEU A 135 13.83 -37.47 2.71
CA LEU A 135 12.85 -37.39 1.63
C LEU A 135 13.30 -38.23 0.43
N ASP A 136 14.53 -38.08 -0.04
CA ASP A 136 15.07 -38.84 -1.18
C ASP A 136 15.02 -40.36 -0.93
N ARG A 137 15.30 -40.77 0.32
CA ARG A 137 15.18 -42.17 0.73
C ARG A 137 13.74 -42.65 0.77
N TYR A 138 12.81 -41.80 1.23
CA TYR A 138 11.39 -42.13 1.17
C TYR A 138 10.88 -42.23 -0.27
N GLU A 139 11.32 -41.35 -1.18
CA GLU A 139 10.92 -41.39 -2.59
C GLU A 139 11.42 -42.65 -3.31
N SER A 140 12.60 -43.15 -2.95
CA SER A 140 13.17 -44.38 -3.53
C SER A 140 12.65 -45.68 -2.89
N GLU A 141 12.49 -45.71 -1.58
CA GLU A 141 12.18 -46.94 -0.82
C GLU A 141 10.71 -47.01 -0.35
N GLY A 142 9.97 -45.91 -0.40
CA GLY A 142 8.56 -45.80 0.00
C GLY A 142 8.31 -46.19 1.46
N GLU A 143 7.15 -46.81 1.71
CA GLU A 143 6.72 -47.28 3.04
C GLU A 143 7.69 -48.30 3.68
N ALA A 144 8.50 -49.00 2.88
CA ALA A 144 9.49 -49.93 3.40
C ALA A 144 10.58 -49.22 4.21
N PHE A 145 10.89 -47.95 3.90
CA PHE A 145 11.79 -47.12 4.71
C PHE A 145 11.16 -46.81 6.08
N LEU A 146 9.92 -46.31 6.10
CA LEU A 146 9.24 -45.94 7.34
C LEU A 146 9.07 -47.13 8.30
N ARG A 147 8.76 -48.33 7.77
CA ARG A 147 8.61 -49.56 8.57
C ARG A 147 9.87 -50.01 9.30
N ARG A 148 11.05 -49.52 8.91
CA ARG A 148 12.33 -49.83 9.56
C ARG A 148 12.73 -48.82 10.62
N ILE A 149 12.01 -47.70 10.74
CA ILE A 149 12.31 -46.66 11.72
C ILE A 149 11.73 -47.05 13.07
N VAL A 150 12.59 -47.07 14.10
CA VAL A 150 12.19 -47.15 15.50
C VAL A 150 12.60 -45.84 16.16
N THR A 151 11.65 -45.12 16.77
CA THR A 151 11.90 -43.86 17.47
C THR A 151 11.68 -44.02 18.98
N LEU A 152 12.46 -43.30 19.77
CA LEU A 152 12.40 -43.29 21.23
C LEU A 152 12.67 -41.86 21.71
N ASP A 153 11.87 -41.35 22.62
CA ASP A 153 12.11 -40.13 23.36
C ASP A 153 11.97 -40.37 24.88
N GLY A 154 12.71 -39.60 25.68
CA GLY A 154 12.69 -39.72 27.14
C GLY A 154 11.83 -38.62 27.77
N PRO A 155 10.98 -38.92 28.77
CA PRO A 155 10.25 -37.87 29.48
C PRO A 155 11.20 -36.96 30.26
N HIS A 156 10.88 -35.67 30.31
CA HIS A 156 11.58 -34.71 31.16
C HIS A 156 11.50 -35.17 32.63
N ARG A 157 12.66 -35.46 33.25
CA ARG A 157 12.72 -35.68 34.70
C ARG A 157 12.48 -34.35 35.38
N THR A 158 11.29 -34.15 35.93
CA THR A 158 11.05 -33.06 36.87
C THR A 158 11.78 -33.42 38.17
N SER A 159 12.91 -32.76 38.42
CA SER A 159 13.55 -32.79 39.73
C SER A 159 12.55 -32.21 40.75
N GLN A 160 11.91 -33.07 41.53
CA GLN A 160 11.20 -32.64 42.73
C GLN A 160 12.25 -32.30 43.79
N ASN A 161 12.25 -31.03 44.21
CA ASN A 161 12.94 -30.57 45.43
C ASN A 161 12.22 -31.09 46.66
#